data_AF-A0A969WP31-F1
#
_entry.id   AF-A0A969WP31-F1
#
_cell.length_a   1.000
_cell.length_b   1.000
_cell.length_c   1.000
_cell.angle_alpha   90.00
_cell.angle_beta   90.00
_cell.angle_gamma   90.00
#
_symmetry.space_group_name_H-M   'P 1'
#
loop_
_entity.id
_entity.type
_entity.pdbx_description
1 polymer ?
#
loop_
_entity_poly.entity_id
_entity_poly.type
_entity_poly.pdbx_seq_one_letter_code
_entity_poly.pdbx_strand_id
1 'polypeptide(L)'
;INGVIYNVVYDKYRSLYYIIALLPNLDFHYINNPTIERDWSLIVLDKDFKNLGEFLFSKSDYSFLNILPLKEGILFQNAYKQNDNEKTFFTLFEVL
;
A
#
# COMPACT_ATOMS: atom_id res chain seq x y z
N ILE A 1 18.01 -10.30 0.06
CA ILE A 1 16.59 -10.00 -0.23
C ILE A 1 16.08 -9.15 0.93
N ASN A 2 15.55 -7.96 0.67
CA ASN A 2 15.23 -6.92 1.67
C ASN A 2 13.76 -6.49 1.65
N GLY A 3 12.86 -7.39 1.21
CA GLY A 3 11.41 -7.17 1.33
C GLY A 3 11.00 -7.15 2.80
N VAL A 4 10.00 -6.35 3.15
CA VAL A 4 9.62 -6.11 4.54
C VAL A 4 8.12 -5.85 4.68
N ILE A 5 7.52 -6.35 5.76
CA ILE A 5 6.17 -5.94 6.16
C ILE A 5 6.27 -4.54 6.76
N TYR A 6 5.66 -3.57 6.10
CA TYR A 6 5.71 -2.17 6.51
C TYR A 6 4.64 -1.87 7.56
N ASN A 7 3.40 -2.29 7.31
CA ASN A 7 2.29 -1.97 8.19
C ASN A 7 1.15 -2.99 8.04
N VAL A 8 0.26 -3.02 9.03
CA VAL A 8 -0.98 -3.79 9.02
C VAL A 8 -2.14 -2.87 9.37
N VAL A 9 -3.15 -2.84 8.52
CA VAL A 9 -4.33 -1.97 8.68
C VAL A 9 -5.58 -2.83 8.84
N TYR A 10 -6.34 -2.60 9.90
CA TYR A 10 -7.62 -3.28 10.11
C TYR A 10 -8.77 -2.50 9.48
N ASP A 11 -9.57 -3.20 8.69
CA ASP A 11 -10.81 -2.71 8.10
C ASP A 11 -12.00 -3.09 8.95
N LYS A 12 -12.47 -2.15 9.77
CA LYS A 12 -13.64 -2.38 10.62
C LYS A 12 -14.96 -2.55 9.85
N TYR A 13 -15.03 -2.13 8.59
CA TYR A 13 -16.27 -2.16 7.81
C TYR A 13 -16.51 -3.53 7.17
N ARG A 14 -15.42 -4.23 6.82
CA ARG A 14 -15.45 -5.56 6.17
C ARG A 14 -14.83 -6.67 7.03
N SER A 15 -14.31 -6.33 8.21
CA SER A 15 -13.58 -7.25 9.10
C SER A 15 -12.41 -7.94 8.39
N LEU A 16 -11.64 -7.16 7.65
CA LEU A 16 -10.45 -7.60 6.91
C LEU A 16 -9.18 -7.00 7.52
N TYR A 17 -8.06 -7.68 7.30
CA TYR A 17 -6.73 -7.13 7.56
C TYR A 17 -6.00 -6.92 6.25
N TYR A 18 -5.42 -5.74 6.10
CA TYR A 18 -4.57 -5.42 4.97
C TYR A 18 -3.12 -5.34 5.43
N ILE A 19 -2.29 -6.26 4.94
CA ILE A 19 -0.85 -6.25 5.20
C ILE A 19 -0.17 -5.57 4.02
N ILE A 20 0.56 -4.50 4.33
CA ILE A 20 1.32 -3.72 3.34
C ILE A 20 2.75 -4.25 3.37
N ALA A 21 3.18 -4.87 2.28
CA ALA A 21 4.52 -5.41 2.14
C ALA A 21 5.30 -4.62 1.07
N LEU A 22 6.52 -4.22 1.40
CA LEU A 22 7.42 -3.58 0.44
C LEU A 22 8.23 -4.64 -0.25
N LEU A 23 8.23 -4.62 -1.58
CA LEU A 23 8.97 -5.58 -2.38
C LEU A 23 10.49 -5.37 -2.23
N PRO A 24 11.29 -6.40 -2.50
CA PRO A 24 12.73 -6.27 -2.54
C PRO A 24 13.14 -5.24 -3.59
N ASN A 25 14.07 -4.36 -3.24
CA ASN A 25 14.68 -3.42 -4.16
C ASN A 25 16.20 -3.60 -4.06
N LEU A 26 16.82 -4.02 -5.18
CA LEU A 26 18.25 -4.29 -5.27
C LEU A 26 19.10 -3.02 -5.17
N ASP A 27 18.55 -1.89 -5.62
CA ASP A 27 19.20 -0.58 -5.57
C ASP A 27 18.94 0.16 -4.24
N PHE A 28 18.28 -0.52 -3.29
CA PHE A 28 18.01 0.07 -1.99
C PHE A 28 19.31 0.19 -1.17
N HIS A 29 19.71 1.43 -0.94
CA HIS A 29 20.73 1.79 0.03
C HIS A 29 20.12 2.70 1.09
N TYR A 30 20.23 2.31 2.35
CA TYR A 30 19.67 3.02 3.51
C TYR A 30 20.10 4.50 3.63
N ILE A 31 21.21 4.86 2.98
CA ILE A 31 21.76 6.22 2.97
C ILE A 31 21.14 7.08 1.84
N ASN A 32 20.83 6.48 0.69
CA ASN A 32 20.56 7.22 -0.55
C ASN A 32 19.14 7.05 -1.09
N ASN A 33 18.40 6.03 -0.64
CA ASN A 33 17.09 5.72 -1.17
C ASN A 33 16.08 5.61 -0.02
N PRO A 34 15.19 6.60 0.15
CA PRO A 34 14.21 6.53 1.23
C PRO A 34 13.30 5.33 0.99
N THR A 35 12.93 4.63 2.06
CA THR A 35 12.14 3.38 2.07
C THR A 35 10.84 3.44 1.24
N ILE A 36 10.43 4.65 0.88
CA ILE A 36 9.24 5.05 0.12
C ILE A 36 9.33 4.78 -1.39
N GLU A 37 10.51 4.55 -1.97
CA GLU A 37 10.64 4.29 -3.41
C GLU A 37 10.64 2.79 -3.75
N ARG A 38 9.62 2.07 -3.31
CA ARG A 38 9.49 0.63 -3.58
C ARG A 38 8.11 0.29 -4.08
N ASP A 39 8.07 -0.58 -5.08
CA ASP A 39 6.86 -1.30 -5.39
C ASP A 39 6.43 -2.08 -4.14
N TRP A 40 5.13 -2.28 -4.00
CA TRP A 40 4.55 -2.82 -2.79
C TRP A 40 3.37 -3.71 -3.12
N SER A 41 2.98 -4.54 -2.17
CA SER A 41 1.77 -5.34 -2.27
C SER A 41 0.85 -5.12 -1.08
N LEU A 42 -0.44 -5.34 -1.33
CA LEU A 42 -1.48 -5.41 -0.33
C LEU A 42 -1.95 -6.86 -0.23
N ILE A 43 -1.62 -7.52 0.86
CA ILE A 43 -2.14 -8.86 1.17
C ILE A 43 -3.43 -8.68 1.97
N VAL A 44 -4.49 -9.32 1.53
CA VAL A 44 -5.81 -9.24 2.16
C VAL A 44 -6.06 -10.52 2.95
N LEU A 45 -6.35 -10.37 4.25
CA LEU A 45 -6.74 -11.47 5.12
C LEU A 45 -8.15 -11.27 5.66
N ASP A 46 -8.87 -12.36 5.91
CA ASP A 46 -10.13 -12.32 6.64
C ASP A 46 -9.93 -12.19 8.16
N LYS A 47 -11.04 -12.13 8.91
CA LYS A 47 -11.07 -12.02 10.37
C LYS A 47 -10.38 -13.18 11.11
N ASP A 48 -10.23 -14.32 10.45
CA ASP A 48 -9.58 -15.53 10.98
C ASP A 48 -8.14 -15.66 10.44
N PHE A 49 -7.61 -14.58 9.86
CA PHE A 49 -6.28 -14.46 9.25
C PHE A 49 -6.05 -15.39 8.05
N LYS A 50 -7.11 -15.86 7.41
CA LYS A 50 -6.99 -16.61 6.16
C LYS A 50 -6.66 -15.64 5.02
N ASN A 51 -5.68 -16.00 4.21
CA ASN A 51 -5.32 -15.24 3.01
C ASN A 51 -6.42 -15.31 1.95
N LEU A 52 -6.94 -14.15 1.56
CA LEU A 52 -7.95 -13.97 0.51
C LEU A 52 -7.34 -13.56 -0.84
N GLY A 53 -6.13 -13.00 -0.84
CA GLY A 53 -5.42 -12.60 -2.05
C GLY A 53 -4.32 -11.58 -1.79
N GLU A 54 -3.59 -11.26 -2.85
CA GLU A 54 -2.54 -10.24 -2.85
C GLU A 54 -2.61 -9.41 -4.13
N PHE A 55 -2.46 -8.10 -3.99
CA PHE A 55 -2.47 -7.14 -5.09
C PHE A 55 -1.14 -6.40 -5.15
N LEU A 56 -0.53 -6.32 -6.33
CA LEU A 56 0.74 -5.63 -6.56
C LEU A 56 0.50 -4.21 -7.05
N PHE A 57 1.27 -3.26 -6.52
CA PHE A 57 1.19 -1.84 -6.85
C PHE A 57 2.57 -1.29 -7.19
N SER A 58 2.65 -0.51 -8.27
CA SER A 58 3.88 0.19 -8.62
C SER A 58 4.01 1.50 -7.85
N LYS A 59 5.24 1.79 -7.39
CA LYS A 59 5.59 3.06 -6.75
C LYS A 59 5.39 4.29 -7.65
N SER A 60 5.39 4.10 -8.97
CA SER A 60 5.18 5.20 -9.92
C SER A 60 3.73 5.66 -9.97
N ASP A 61 2.80 4.82 -9.52
CA ASP A 61 1.37 5.05 -9.64
C ASP A 61 0.71 5.29 -8.28
N TYR A 62 1.16 4.57 -7.23
CA TYR A 62 0.54 4.60 -5.91
C TYR A 62 1.57 4.64 -4.77
N SER A 63 1.23 5.40 -3.73
CA SER A 63 1.98 5.50 -2.48
C SER A 63 1.34 4.64 -1.39
N PHE A 64 2.15 3.84 -0.72
CA PHE A 64 1.72 2.99 0.40
C PHE A 64 1.65 3.73 1.75
N LEU A 65 2.04 5.01 1.80
CA LEU A 65 2.14 5.77 3.05
C LEU A 65 0.78 6.08 3.66
N ASN A 66 -0.23 6.30 2.82
CA ASN A 66 -1.58 6.67 3.24
C ASN A 66 -2.57 5.64 2.70
N ILE A 67 -2.93 4.71 3.58
CA ILE A 67 -3.86 3.61 3.30
C ILE A 67 -4.99 3.67 4.32
N LEU A 68 -6.19 3.96 3.86
CA LEU A 68 -7.33 4.28 4.72
C LEU A 68 -8.55 3.43 4.34
N PRO A 69 -8.99 2.51 5.21
CA PRO A 69 -10.23 1.79 5.00
C PRO A 69 -11.44 2.72 5.11
N LEU A 70 -12.29 2.70 4.10
CA LEU A 70 -13.59 3.36 4.06
C LEU A 70 -14.69 2.30 3.99
N LYS A 71 -15.95 2.73 4.09
CA LYS A 71 -17.08 1.81 3.98
C LYS A 71 -17.18 1.20 2.58
N GLU A 72 -16.83 1.98 1.57
CA GLU A 72 -16.94 1.67 0.15
C GLU A 72 -15.75 0.86 -0.38
N GLY A 73 -14.60 0.91 0.30
CA GLY A 73 -13.37 0.33 -0.20
C GLY A 73 -12.16 0.85 0.57
N ILE A 74 -10.97 0.58 0.07
CA ILE A 74 -9.73 1.07 0.65
C ILE A 74 -9.18 2.21 -0.20
N LEU A 75 -8.85 3.32 0.44
CA LEU A 75 -8.32 4.51 -0.21
C LEU A 75 -6.80 4.49 -0.14
N PHE A 76 -6.15 4.70 -1.29
CA PHE A 76 -4.70 4.84 -1.38
C PHE A 76 -4.34 6.17 -2.02
N GLN A 77 -3.24 6.77 -1.56
CA GLN A 77 -2.71 7.96 -2.22
C GLN A 77 -2.04 7.59 -3.55
N ASN A 78 -2.28 8.39 -4.59
CA ASN A 78 -1.56 8.27 -5.85
C ASN A 78 -0.12 8.78 -5.69
N ALA A 79 0.82 8.21 -6.44
CA ALA A 79 2.20 8.67 -6.43
C ALA A 79 2.29 10.17 -6.79
N TYR A 80 3.21 10.87 -6.12
CA TYR A 80 3.40 12.29 -6.34
C TYR A 80 3.89 12.54 -7.77
N LYS A 81 3.17 13.38 -8.51
CA LYS A 81 3.63 13.87 -9.81
C LYS A 81 4.20 15.26 -9.59
N GLN A 82 5.48 15.44 -9.94
CA GLN A 82 6.31 16.61 -9.65
C GLN A 82 5.75 17.97 -10.15
N ASN A 83 4.68 17.94 -10.94
CA ASN A 83 4.07 19.12 -11.54
C ASN A 83 2.78 19.59 -10.85
N ASP A 84 2.29 18.91 -9.81
CA ASP A 84 0.97 19.22 -9.19
C ASP A 84 1.10 19.39 -7.67
N ASN A 85 1.90 20.39 -7.25
CA ASN A 85 2.30 20.58 -5.85
C ASN A 85 1.17 21.02 -4.92
N GLU A 86 -0.04 21.27 -5.43
CA GLU A 86 -1.17 21.81 -4.66
C GLU A 86 -2.23 20.76 -4.33
N LYS A 87 -2.19 19.56 -4.93
CA LYS A 87 -3.25 18.57 -4.79
C LYS A 87 -2.72 17.17 -4.54
N THR A 88 -3.27 16.52 -3.52
CA THR A 88 -3.07 15.10 -3.29
C THR A 88 -4.25 14.33 -3.85
N PHE A 89 -3.99 13.43 -4.79
CA PHE A 89 -5.00 12.54 -5.36
C PHE A 89 -5.02 11.21 -4.63
N PHE A 90 -6.21 10.65 -4.53
CA PHE A 90 -6.44 9.35 -3.94
C PHE A 90 -7.28 8.50 -4.88
N THR A 91 -7.01 7.21 -4.87
CA THR A 91 -7.76 6.19 -5.60
C THR A 91 -8.49 5.31 -4.61
N LEU A 92 -9.80 5.13 -4.82
CA LEU A 92 -10.60 4.16 -4.09
C LEU A 92 -10.48 2.81 -4.80
N PHE A 93 -10.11 1.78 -4.05
CA PHE A 93 -10.05 0.41 -4.51
C PHE A 93 -11.11 -0.41 -3.80
N GLU A 94 -12.05 -0.94 -4.58
CA GLU A 94 -13.11 -1.80 -4.07
C GLU A 94 -12.54 -3.19 -3.78
N VAL A 95 -12.70 -3.63 -2.54
CA VAL A 95 -12.35 -4.99 -2.13
C VAL A 95 -13.68 -5.74 -1.99
N LEU A 96 -13.91 -6.68 -2.91
CA LEU A 96 -15.10 -7.52 -2.99
C LEU A 96 -15.28 -8.39 -1.73
#